data_AF-A0A8X6V4N6-F1
#
_entry.id   AF-A0A8X6V4N6-F1
#
_cell.length_a   1.000
_cell.length_b   1.000
_cell.length_c   1.000
_cell.angle_alpha   90.00
_cell.angle_beta   90.00
_cell.angle_gamma   90.00
#
_symmetry.space_group_name_H-M   'P 1'
#
loop_
_entity.id
_entity.type
_entity.pdbx_description
1 polymer ?
#
loop_
_entity_poly.entity_id
_entity_poly.type
_entity_poly.pdbx_seq_one_letter_code
_entity_poly.pdbx_strand_id
1 'polypeptide(L)'
;MRAIGKGGAAARIFCGLMNLPPPPAKFERHNSLFLIVLKTISEDSMNAAVHEAVIANDNNSNIAVAVDVTWHKRGYSSLNGVVCATSVQNGKRSETSRKACYTQYLGDGDSKGFLTIKEAKVYGDTEVEKLECVGHVQKRMGTRLRNILKMSKGIKLSDGKNISGRGRLTLKEVDSIQHYYGLAIRKNLSSVEDVKRAIWAIYFHKLSTEDNPQHALCPLVNFIESEKVFRDLTEKDLLKKCLHGRTQNPNESFNKCIWERIPKTVFVGIETLKFGVMDAVICFNDGYVSRIKVFEALGIKSGYSTERALLIIDNKRIFEAERIVNKVSLKPEIKEGL
;
A
#
# COMPACT_ATOMS: atom_id res chain seq x y z
N MET A 1 -23.27 11.32 9.83
CA MET A 1 -23.39 12.35 8.76
C MET A 1 -22.09 13.06 8.35
N ARG A 2 -21.22 13.57 9.24
CA ARG A 2 -20.01 14.30 8.80
C ARG A 2 -19.08 13.47 7.88
N ALA A 3 -18.93 12.16 8.13
CA ALA A 3 -18.16 11.23 7.29
C ALA A 3 -18.66 11.10 5.83
N ILE A 4 -19.95 11.37 5.56
CA ILE A 4 -20.52 11.38 4.19
C ILE A 4 -20.66 12.81 3.62
N GLY A 5 -19.94 13.79 4.19
CA GLY A 5 -19.94 15.19 3.74
C GLY A 5 -21.22 15.99 4.02
N LYS A 6 -22.32 15.36 4.47
CA LYS A 6 -23.64 16.02 4.65
C LYS A 6 -23.79 16.85 5.94
N GLY A 7 -22.79 16.84 6.82
CA GLY A 7 -22.71 17.75 7.98
C GLY A 7 -23.80 17.57 9.05
N GLY A 8 -24.00 18.61 9.86
CA GLY A 8 -24.98 18.60 10.97
C GLY A 8 -26.42 18.90 10.57
N ALA A 9 -26.64 19.72 9.53
CA ALA A 9 -27.98 20.04 9.05
C ALA A 9 -28.72 18.79 8.55
N ALA A 10 -28.06 17.96 7.73
CA ALA A 10 -28.63 16.68 7.28
C ALA A 10 -28.78 15.66 8.40
N ALA A 11 -28.01 15.75 9.50
CA ALA A 11 -28.21 14.91 10.68
C ALA A 11 -29.53 15.26 11.38
N ARG A 12 -29.86 16.56 11.52
CA ARG A 12 -31.15 17.00 12.08
C ARG A 12 -32.33 16.55 11.20
N ILE A 13 -32.20 16.72 9.87
CA ILE A 13 -33.23 16.28 8.91
C ILE A 13 -33.44 14.76 9.00
N PHE A 14 -32.35 13.98 9.00
CA PHE A 14 -32.44 12.52 9.14
C PHE A 14 -33.05 12.09 10.47
N CYS A 15 -32.65 12.68 11.60
CA CYS A 15 -33.28 12.36 12.89
C CYS A 15 -34.78 12.66 12.87
N GLY A 16 -35.21 13.82 12.36
CA GLY A 16 -36.63 14.16 12.22
C GLY A 16 -37.41 13.17 11.33
N LEU A 17 -36.87 12.81 10.17
CA LEU A 17 -37.48 11.84 9.25
C LEU A 17 -37.57 10.42 9.84
N MET A 18 -36.63 10.04 10.69
CA MET A 18 -36.56 8.71 11.33
C MET A 18 -37.21 8.67 12.72
N ASN A 19 -37.87 9.76 13.15
CA ASN A 19 -38.41 9.94 14.52
C ASN A 19 -37.39 9.64 15.64
N LEU A 20 -36.12 10.06 15.43
CA LEU A 20 -35.03 9.94 16.39
C LEU A 20 -34.81 11.27 17.14
N PRO A 21 -34.27 11.25 18.37
CA PRO A 21 -33.82 12.44 19.06
C PRO A 21 -32.87 13.30 18.21
N PRO A 22 -32.90 14.64 18.35
CA PRO A 22 -32.00 15.52 17.62
C PRO A 22 -30.52 15.19 17.93
N PRO A 23 -29.61 15.29 16.94
CA PRO A 23 -28.20 14.97 17.14
C PRO A 23 -27.58 15.87 18.24
N PRO A 24 -26.74 15.33 19.14
CA PRO A 24 -26.24 16.07 20.30
C PRO A 24 -25.59 17.41 19.95
N ALA A 25 -26.04 18.48 20.62
CA ALA A 25 -25.55 19.84 20.41
C ALA A 25 -24.11 20.06 20.92
N LYS A 26 -23.65 19.23 21.86
CA LYS A 26 -22.28 19.15 22.36
C LYS A 26 -21.86 17.69 22.41
N PHE A 27 -21.18 17.22 21.36
CA PHE A 27 -20.72 15.83 21.25
C PHE A 27 -19.43 15.59 22.06
N GLU A 28 -18.68 16.65 22.36
CA GLU A 28 -17.42 16.67 23.10
C GLU A 28 -17.52 15.98 24.47
N ARG A 29 -18.66 16.11 25.15
CA ARG A 29 -18.93 15.42 26.43
C ARG A 29 -18.89 13.89 26.34
N HIS A 30 -19.09 13.34 25.14
CA HIS A 30 -19.04 11.90 24.88
C HIS A 30 -17.69 11.47 24.27
N ASN A 31 -16.87 12.42 23.79
CA ASN A 31 -15.61 12.11 23.11
C ASN A 31 -14.68 11.28 23.99
N SER A 32 -14.55 11.62 25.28
CA SER A 32 -13.69 10.90 26.22
C SER A 32 -14.08 9.42 26.38
N LEU A 33 -15.39 9.13 26.50
CA LEU A 33 -15.90 7.76 26.59
C LEU A 33 -15.68 6.99 25.28
N PHE A 34 -16.02 7.61 24.13
CA PHE A 34 -15.76 7.02 22.82
C PHE A 34 -14.26 6.77 22.59
N LEU A 35 -13.36 7.65 23.07
CA LEU A 35 -11.91 7.48 22.94
C LEU A 35 -11.43 6.30 23.78
N ILE A 36 -11.93 6.14 25.00
CA ILE A 36 -11.58 5.01 25.88
C ILE A 36 -12.03 3.69 25.23
N VAL A 37 -13.30 3.59 24.81
CA VAL A 37 -13.84 2.36 24.21
C VAL A 37 -13.16 2.01 22.88
N LEU A 38 -13.03 2.98 21.96
CA LEU A 38 -12.35 2.75 20.68
C LEU A 38 -10.86 2.44 20.86
N LYS A 39 -10.19 3.06 21.86
CA LYS A 39 -8.82 2.71 22.22
C LYS A 39 -8.77 1.23 22.62
N THR A 40 -9.45 0.82 23.69
CA THR A 40 -9.40 -0.56 24.22
C THR A 40 -9.65 -1.60 23.12
N ILE A 41 -10.73 -1.45 22.34
CA ILE A 41 -11.09 -2.43 21.30
C ILE A 41 -10.06 -2.41 20.14
N SER A 42 -9.49 -1.26 19.79
CA SER A 42 -8.38 -1.20 18.81
C SER A 42 -7.08 -1.80 19.36
N GLU A 43 -6.83 -1.71 20.67
CA GLU A 43 -5.68 -2.30 21.34
C GLU A 43 -5.77 -3.83 21.35
N ASP A 44 -6.93 -4.39 21.70
CA ASP A 44 -7.18 -5.84 21.63
C ASP A 44 -7.10 -6.36 20.19
N SER A 45 -7.64 -5.60 19.23
CA SER A 45 -7.52 -5.88 17.79
C SER A 45 -6.07 -5.92 17.30
N MET A 46 -5.21 -5.01 17.78
CA MET A 46 -3.78 -5.02 17.48
C MET A 46 -3.03 -6.15 18.21
N ASN A 47 -3.40 -6.47 19.45
CA ASN A 47 -2.82 -7.56 20.21
C ASN A 47 -3.08 -8.92 19.52
N ALA A 48 -4.32 -9.16 19.06
CA ALA A 48 -4.70 -10.34 18.29
C ALA A 48 -3.95 -10.41 16.94
N ALA A 49 -3.86 -9.28 16.23
CA ALA A 49 -3.11 -9.18 14.98
C ALA A 49 -1.60 -9.48 15.13
N VAL A 50 -0.99 -9.15 16.26
CA VAL A 50 0.40 -9.54 16.59
C VAL A 50 0.49 -11.04 16.86
N HIS A 51 -0.42 -11.61 17.64
CA HIS A 51 -0.42 -13.05 17.94
C HIS A 51 -0.57 -13.91 16.68
N GLU A 52 -1.50 -13.55 15.78
CA GLU A 52 -1.62 -14.16 14.45
C GLU A 52 -0.34 -14.02 13.62
N ALA A 53 0.31 -12.85 13.65
CA ALA A 53 1.54 -12.62 12.89
C ALA A 53 2.71 -13.47 13.39
N VAL A 54 2.80 -13.73 14.71
CA VAL A 54 3.81 -14.60 15.32
C VAL A 54 3.57 -16.06 14.92
N ILE A 55 2.32 -16.55 14.98
CA ILE A 55 1.97 -17.90 14.49
C ILE A 55 2.30 -18.05 13.00
N ALA A 56 1.97 -17.05 12.18
CA ALA A 56 2.29 -17.01 10.74
C ALA A 56 3.78 -16.76 10.43
N ASN A 57 4.64 -16.71 11.44
CA ASN A 57 6.10 -16.53 11.35
C ASN A 57 6.83 -17.68 12.06
N ASP A 58 6.26 -18.89 12.05
CA ASP A 58 6.79 -20.09 12.72
C ASP A 58 7.05 -19.88 14.23
N ASN A 59 6.15 -19.13 14.88
CA ASN A 59 6.22 -18.68 16.28
C ASN A 59 7.38 -17.72 16.60
N ASN A 60 8.06 -17.15 15.60
CA ASN A 60 9.13 -16.18 15.79
C ASN A 60 8.58 -14.75 15.99
N SER A 61 8.97 -14.10 17.09
CA SER A 61 8.55 -12.73 17.46
C SER A 61 9.21 -11.60 16.66
N ASN A 62 10.18 -11.91 15.80
CA ASN A 62 10.81 -10.96 14.88
C ASN A 62 9.93 -10.75 13.64
N ILE A 63 8.93 -9.88 13.78
CA ILE A 63 7.94 -9.56 12.74
C ILE A 63 8.49 -8.45 11.83
N ALA A 64 8.40 -8.65 10.52
CA ALA A 64 8.77 -7.64 9.54
C ALA A 64 7.60 -6.68 9.33
N VAL A 65 7.84 -5.37 9.21
CA VAL A 65 6.76 -4.38 9.07
C VAL A 65 6.88 -3.49 7.84
N ALA A 66 5.74 -3.31 7.18
CA ALA A 66 5.52 -2.22 6.26
C ALA A 66 5.07 -1.00 7.06
N VAL A 67 5.91 0.04 7.11
CA VAL A 67 5.57 1.31 7.76
C VAL A 67 5.28 2.37 6.70
N ASP A 68 4.26 3.18 6.95
CA ASP A 68 3.88 4.30 6.10
C ASP A 68 3.47 5.51 6.96
N VAL A 69 3.63 6.72 6.43
CA VAL A 69 3.38 7.99 7.12
C VAL A 69 2.46 8.86 6.27
N THR A 70 1.28 9.17 6.81
CA THR A 70 0.19 9.72 6.01
C THR A 70 -0.48 10.92 6.69
N TRP A 71 -0.51 12.04 5.96
CA TRP A 71 -0.84 13.36 6.50
C TRP A 71 -2.34 13.66 6.42
N HIS A 72 -2.90 14.33 7.43
CA HIS A 72 -4.33 14.61 7.49
C HIS A 72 -4.84 15.49 6.31
N LYS A 73 -4.04 16.47 5.86
CA LYS A 73 -4.26 17.18 4.57
C LYS A 73 -3.30 16.68 3.48
N ARG A 74 -3.68 16.88 2.22
CA ARG A 74 -2.78 16.75 1.06
C ARG A 74 -1.70 17.86 1.09
N GLY A 75 -0.53 17.59 0.51
CA GLY A 75 0.55 18.58 0.36
C GLY A 75 1.52 18.70 1.53
N TYR A 76 1.59 17.70 2.43
CA TYR A 76 2.53 17.63 3.57
C TYR A 76 2.46 18.79 4.58
N SER A 77 1.43 19.66 4.47
CA SER A 77 1.29 20.93 5.20
C SER A 77 0.35 20.84 6.42
N SER A 78 0.32 19.69 7.09
CA SER A 78 -0.54 19.44 8.26
C SER A 78 0.31 19.17 9.49
N LEU A 79 0.02 19.86 10.60
CA LEU A 79 0.62 19.56 11.91
C LEU A 79 0.31 18.13 12.40
N ASN A 80 -0.76 17.52 11.87
CA ASN A 80 -1.18 16.16 12.19
C ASN A 80 -0.73 15.19 11.08
N GLY A 81 0.27 14.36 11.38
CA GLY A 81 0.62 13.14 10.64
C GLY A 81 0.13 11.90 11.38
N VAL A 82 -0.09 10.80 10.66
CA VAL A 82 -0.39 9.48 11.22
C VAL A 82 0.69 8.50 10.73
N VAL A 83 1.38 7.84 11.66
CA VAL A 83 2.35 6.77 11.37
C VAL A 83 1.65 5.43 11.55
N CYS A 84 1.82 4.52 10.60
CA CYS A 84 1.08 3.26 10.55
C CYS A 84 2.03 2.09 10.28
N ALA A 85 2.14 1.13 11.21
CA ALA A 85 2.89 -0.12 11.02
C ALA A 85 1.93 -1.29 10.70
N THR A 86 2.27 -2.12 9.72
CA THR A 86 1.55 -3.36 9.40
C THR A 86 2.54 -4.52 9.36
N SER A 87 2.19 -5.62 10.02
CA SER A 87 2.86 -6.91 9.88
C SER A 87 2.84 -7.37 8.42
N VAL A 88 3.99 -7.71 7.85
CA VAL A 88 4.04 -8.18 6.45
C VAL A 88 3.64 -9.66 6.34
N GLN A 89 3.64 -10.40 7.45
CA GLN A 89 3.22 -11.80 7.50
C GLN A 89 1.70 -11.99 7.31
N ASN A 90 0.86 -11.23 8.05
CA ASN A 90 -0.62 -11.35 7.96
C ASN A 90 -1.31 -10.09 7.39
N GLY A 91 -0.57 -9.02 7.08
CA GLY A 91 -1.13 -7.78 6.54
C GLY A 91 -1.93 -6.93 7.53
N LYS A 92 -2.08 -7.35 8.80
CA LYS A 92 -2.84 -6.62 9.83
C LYS A 92 -2.03 -5.51 10.52
N ARG A 93 -2.73 -4.59 11.20
CA ARG A 93 -2.16 -3.46 11.94
C ARG A 93 -1.69 -3.85 13.33
N SER A 94 -0.56 -3.25 13.73
CA SER A 94 0.02 -3.31 15.07
C SER A 94 0.59 -1.94 15.44
N GLU A 95 0.75 -1.68 16.75
CA GLU A 95 1.47 -0.52 17.27
C GLU A 95 2.93 -0.87 17.54
N THR A 96 3.83 0.11 17.41
CA THR A 96 5.29 -0.03 17.52
C THR A 96 5.78 -0.59 18.87
N SER A 97 4.97 -0.54 19.92
CA SER A 97 5.34 -0.87 21.30
C SER A 97 4.99 -2.30 21.77
N ARG A 98 4.38 -3.14 20.93
CA ARG A 98 3.63 -4.33 21.40
C ARG A 98 4.31 -5.68 21.12
N LYS A 99 5.30 -6.04 21.95
CA LYS A 99 5.94 -7.37 22.10
C LYS A 99 6.55 -8.05 20.86
N ALA A 100 6.40 -7.50 19.66
CA ALA A 100 7.11 -7.92 18.45
C ALA A 100 8.31 -6.99 18.18
N CYS A 101 9.46 -7.56 17.82
CA CYS A 101 10.65 -6.79 17.45
C CYS A 101 10.65 -6.51 15.95
N TYR A 102 10.57 -5.25 15.55
CA TYR A 102 10.54 -4.87 14.13
C TYR A 102 11.96 -4.76 13.56
N THR A 103 12.53 -5.89 13.14
CA THR A 103 13.87 -5.95 12.55
C THR A 103 13.96 -5.42 11.12
N GLN A 104 12.82 -5.29 10.42
CA GLN A 104 12.77 -4.88 9.01
C GLN A 104 11.70 -3.81 8.75
N TYR A 105 12.10 -2.71 8.10
CA TYR A 105 11.25 -1.61 7.61
C TYR A 105 11.10 -1.70 6.09
N LEU A 106 9.87 -1.85 5.59
CA LEU A 106 9.54 -1.76 4.16
C LEU A 106 8.87 -0.42 3.83
N GLY A 107 9.49 0.39 2.95
CA GLY A 107 9.06 1.77 2.63
C GLY A 107 9.03 2.14 1.14
N ASP A 108 8.24 3.17 0.78
CA ASP A 108 8.11 3.74 -0.58
C ASP A 108 9.26 4.73 -0.90
N GLY A 109 10.48 4.40 -0.47
CA GLY A 109 11.63 5.30 -0.51
C GLY A 109 11.66 6.39 0.57
N ASP A 110 10.57 6.62 1.32
CA ASP A 110 10.58 7.60 2.42
C ASP A 110 11.73 7.32 3.39
N SER A 111 12.45 8.39 3.72
CA SER A 111 13.61 8.38 4.59
C SER A 111 13.32 9.09 5.90
N LYS A 112 12.26 9.92 5.99
CA LYS A 112 11.85 10.54 7.25
C LYS A 112 11.19 9.52 8.18
N GLY A 113 10.25 8.71 7.69
CA GLY A 113 9.64 7.63 8.48
C GLY A 113 10.66 6.59 8.99
N PHE A 114 11.72 6.32 8.22
CA PHE A 114 12.81 5.46 8.66
C PHE A 114 13.69 6.12 9.74
N LEU A 115 14.06 7.39 9.54
CA LEU A 115 14.81 8.18 10.53
C LEU A 115 14.06 8.26 11.86
N THR A 116 12.77 8.61 11.85
CA THR A 116 11.95 8.70 13.07
C THR A 116 11.89 7.38 13.85
N ILE A 117 11.89 6.22 13.18
CA ILE A 117 11.97 4.91 13.87
C ILE A 117 13.36 4.66 14.47
N LYS A 118 14.44 4.99 13.74
CA LYS A 118 15.81 4.83 14.23
C LYS A 118 16.13 5.79 15.39
N GLU A 119 15.61 7.02 15.33
CA GLU A 119 15.72 8.05 16.38
C GLU A 119 14.93 7.69 17.63
N ALA A 120 13.72 7.11 17.47
CA ALA A 120 12.86 6.75 18.59
C ALA A 120 13.34 5.53 19.42
N LYS A 121 14.40 4.82 19.00
CA LYS A 121 15.01 3.66 19.69
C LYS A 121 13.99 2.65 20.26
N VAL A 122 12.92 2.37 19.51
CA VAL A 122 11.74 1.62 20.01
C VAL A 122 12.08 0.18 20.47
N TYR A 123 13.20 -0.37 20.00
CA TYR A 123 13.72 -1.70 20.35
C TYR A 123 15.14 -1.64 20.96
N GLY A 124 15.45 -0.56 21.68
CA GLY A 124 16.78 -0.31 22.25
C GLY A 124 17.84 -0.12 21.16
N ASP A 125 18.84 -1.00 21.16
CA ASP A 125 19.98 -0.97 20.22
C ASP A 125 19.82 -1.95 19.05
N THR A 126 18.64 -2.55 18.85
CA THR A 126 18.34 -3.40 17.69
C THR A 126 18.32 -2.58 16.41
N GLU A 127 19.24 -2.84 15.47
CA GLU A 127 19.23 -2.17 14.16
C GLU A 127 18.04 -2.63 13.29
N VAL A 128 17.39 -1.67 12.62
CA VAL A 128 16.26 -1.91 11.72
C VAL A 128 16.74 -1.87 10.27
N GLU A 129 16.63 -2.98 9.56
CA GLU A 129 17.00 -3.09 8.14
C GLU A 129 16.01 -2.31 7.25
N LYS A 130 16.51 -1.48 6.31
CA LYS A 130 15.67 -0.81 5.30
C LYS A 130 15.57 -1.63 4.01
N LEU A 131 14.41 -2.24 3.82
CA LEU A 131 13.96 -2.96 2.61
C LEU A 131 13.29 -2.02 1.60
N GLU A 132 13.23 -2.44 0.32
CA GLU A 132 12.62 -1.67 -0.77
C GLU A 132 11.31 -2.33 -1.24
N CYS A 133 10.22 -1.56 -1.28
CA CYS A 133 8.94 -2.06 -1.80
C CYS A 133 9.06 -2.42 -3.28
N VAL A 134 8.82 -3.69 -3.67
CA VAL A 134 8.91 -4.11 -5.08
C VAL A 134 7.99 -3.30 -5.98
N GLY A 135 6.79 -2.96 -5.49
CA GLY A 135 5.87 -2.04 -6.16
C GLY A 135 6.40 -0.62 -6.32
N HIS A 136 7.22 -0.12 -5.40
CA HIS A 136 7.90 1.16 -5.52
C HIS A 136 8.98 1.12 -6.61
N VAL A 137 9.88 0.12 -6.58
CA VAL A 137 10.95 -0.01 -7.57
C VAL A 137 10.35 -0.26 -8.98
N GLN A 138 9.22 -0.96 -9.05
CA GLN A 138 8.41 -1.07 -10.26
C GLN A 138 7.87 0.29 -10.74
N LYS A 139 7.23 1.09 -9.88
CA LYS A 139 6.81 2.48 -10.19
C LYS A 139 8.02 3.34 -10.64
N ARG A 140 9.21 3.15 -10.04
CA ARG A 140 10.48 3.84 -10.35
C ARG A 140 10.98 3.55 -11.78
N MET A 141 10.90 2.29 -12.25
CA MET A 141 11.22 1.89 -13.64
C MET A 141 10.39 2.68 -14.66
N GLY A 142 9.05 2.54 -14.61
CA GLY A 142 8.18 3.22 -15.58
C GLY A 142 8.23 4.74 -15.52
N THR A 143 8.53 5.32 -14.34
CA THR A 143 8.70 6.77 -14.18
C THR A 143 9.98 7.27 -14.86
N ARG A 144 11.11 6.55 -14.74
CA ARG A 144 12.35 6.90 -15.44
C ARG A 144 12.20 6.83 -16.96
N LEU A 145 11.54 5.79 -17.47
CA LEU A 145 11.26 5.66 -18.92
C LEU A 145 10.29 6.74 -19.43
N ARG A 146 9.25 7.10 -18.67
CA ARG A 146 8.36 8.25 -19.00
C ARG A 146 9.12 9.59 -19.00
N ASN A 147 10.10 9.77 -18.11
CA ASN A 147 10.92 10.97 -18.10
C ASN A 147 11.84 11.05 -19.32
N ILE A 148 12.44 9.93 -19.76
CA ILE A 148 13.19 9.85 -21.02
C ILE A 148 12.30 10.26 -22.20
N LEU A 149 11.09 9.68 -22.34
CA LEU A 149 10.13 10.09 -23.38
C LEU A 149 9.74 11.58 -23.34
N LYS A 150 9.71 12.18 -22.15
CA LYS A 150 9.39 13.60 -21.97
C LYS A 150 10.57 14.51 -22.34
N MET A 151 11.80 14.10 -22.00
CA MET A 151 13.02 14.87 -22.26
C MET A 151 13.46 14.77 -23.72
N SER A 152 13.42 13.58 -24.31
CA SER A 152 13.75 13.32 -25.72
C SER A 152 12.60 13.67 -26.69
N LYS A 153 11.61 14.48 -26.24
CA LYS A 153 10.45 14.89 -27.06
C LYS A 153 10.88 15.93 -28.12
N GLY A 154 10.82 15.53 -29.39
CA GLY A 154 11.24 16.38 -30.51
C GLY A 154 12.74 16.30 -30.81
N ILE A 155 13.51 15.58 -29.98
CA ILE A 155 14.86 15.15 -30.33
C ILE A 155 14.73 14.01 -31.33
N LYS A 156 15.43 14.15 -32.47
CA LYS A 156 15.61 13.09 -33.45
C LYS A 156 16.77 12.20 -33.03
N LEU A 157 16.58 10.90 -33.11
CA LEU A 157 17.67 9.93 -32.97
C LEU A 157 18.54 9.93 -34.25
N SER A 158 19.61 9.13 -34.27
CA SER A 158 20.51 8.97 -35.41
C SER A 158 19.83 8.54 -36.72
N ASP A 159 18.64 7.92 -36.62
CA ASP A 159 17.77 7.55 -37.74
C ASP A 159 16.82 8.67 -38.24
N GLY A 160 16.98 9.89 -37.72
CA GLY A 160 16.19 11.07 -38.08
C GLY A 160 14.75 11.09 -37.56
N LYS A 161 14.33 10.07 -36.79
CA LYS A 161 12.97 9.92 -36.24
C LYS A 161 12.97 10.16 -34.73
N ASN A 162 11.78 10.45 -34.18
CA ASN A 162 11.62 10.65 -32.73
C ASN A 162 11.83 9.34 -31.94
N ILE A 163 12.02 9.47 -30.62
CA ILE A 163 12.11 8.33 -29.68
C ILE A 163 10.80 7.52 -29.56
N SER A 164 9.64 8.12 -29.87
CA SER A 164 8.31 7.51 -29.75
C SER A 164 7.63 7.38 -31.11
N GLY A 165 7.00 6.24 -31.40
CA GLY A 165 6.29 6.01 -32.65
C GLY A 165 5.82 4.56 -32.81
N ARG A 166 5.48 4.15 -34.03
CA ARG A 166 5.30 2.71 -34.35
C ARG A 166 6.68 2.04 -34.28
N GLY A 167 6.78 0.93 -33.54
CA GLY A 167 8.04 0.20 -33.35
C GLY A 167 9.09 0.95 -32.52
N ARG A 168 8.67 1.83 -31.58
CA ARG A 168 9.55 2.59 -30.69
C ARG A 168 8.84 2.92 -29.39
N LEU A 169 9.60 3.03 -28.30
CA LEU A 169 9.14 3.29 -26.93
C LEU A 169 7.86 4.14 -26.86
N THR A 170 6.71 3.47 -26.78
CA THR A 170 5.41 4.11 -26.50
C THR A 170 5.09 4.10 -25.01
N LEU A 171 4.12 4.92 -24.57
CA LEU A 171 3.60 4.84 -23.20
C LEU A 171 3.07 3.43 -22.86
N LYS A 172 2.45 2.74 -23.83
CA LYS A 172 1.99 1.35 -23.67
C LYS A 172 3.14 0.37 -23.44
N GLU A 173 4.26 0.55 -24.16
CA GLU A 173 5.47 -0.24 -23.93
C GLU A 173 6.14 0.09 -22.60
N VAL A 174 6.14 1.34 -22.16
CA VAL A 174 6.63 1.71 -20.82
C VAL A 174 5.80 1.03 -19.72
N ASP A 175 4.48 1.01 -19.86
CA ASP A 175 3.60 0.30 -18.91
C ASP A 175 3.78 -1.23 -18.98
N SER A 176 4.06 -1.78 -20.16
CA SER A 176 4.42 -3.19 -20.35
C SER A 176 5.77 -3.54 -19.70
N ILE A 177 6.82 -2.75 -19.92
CA ILE A 177 8.14 -2.91 -19.28
C ILE A 177 8.01 -2.76 -17.76
N GLN A 178 7.26 -1.76 -17.29
CA GLN A 178 6.94 -1.60 -15.88
C GLN A 178 6.23 -2.84 -15.32
N HIS A 179 5.26 -3.40 -16.03
CA HIS A 179 4.56 -4.61 -15.60
C HIS A 179 5.52 -5.82 -15.49
N TYR A 180 6.25 -6.11 -16.57
CA TYR A 180 7.17 -7.26 -16.61
C TYR A 180 8.34 -7.13 -15.63
N TYR A 181 8.90 -5.94 -15.42
CA TYR A 181 9.96 -5.70 -14.43
C TYR A 181 9.50 -6.13 -13.02
N GLY A 182 8.29 -5.76 -12.64
CA GLY A 182 7.70 -6.16 -11.36
C GLY A 182 7.31 -7.64 -11.29
N LEU A 183 7.18 -8.35 -12.41
CA LEU A 183 7.03 -9.81 -12.43
C LEU A 183 8.39 -10.52 -12.36
N ALA A 184 9.42 -10.01 -13.03
CA ALA A 184 10.76 -10.58 -13.03
C ALA A 184 11.36 -10.64 -11.62
N ILE A 185 11.17 -9.61 -10.80
CA ILE A 185 11.51 -9.66 -9.38
C ILE A 185 10.70 -10.75 -8.66
N ARG A 186 9.36 -10.65 -8.70
CA ARG A 186 8.47 -11.53 -7.90
C ARG A 186 8.51 -13.02 -8.28
N LYS A 187 9.04 -13.38 -9.46
CA LYS A 187 9.17 -14.77 -9.91
C LYS A 187 10.54 -15.41 -9.64
N ASN A 188 11.57 -14.63 -9.28
CA ASN A 188 12.96 -15.09 -9.20
C ASN A 188 13.61 -14.80 -7.84
N LEU A 189 12.83 -14.94 -6.75
CA LEU A 189 13.24 -14.57 -5.38
C LEU A 189 14.42 -15.41 -4.83
N SER A 190 14.85 -16.44 -5.54
CA SER A 190 15.98 -17.33 -5.24
C SER A 190 17.34 -16.61 -5.18
N SER A 191 17.58 -15.63 -6.06
CA SER A 191 18.92 -15.03 -6.22
C SER A 191 18.88 -13.66 -6.88
N VAL A 192 19.82 -12.79 -6.49
CA VAL A 192 20.06 -11.50 -7.15
C VAL A 192 20.39 -11.69 -8.63
N GLU A 193 21.19 -12.72 -8.94
CA GLU A 193 21.60 -13.09 -10.28
C GLU A 193 20.42 -13.59 -11.12
N ASP A 194 19.45 -14.31 -10.53
CA ASP A 194 18.23 -14.76 -11.21
C ASP A 194 17.31 -13.58 -11.55
N VAL A 195 17.04 -12.71 -10.56
CA VAL A 195 16.30 -11.46 -10.78
C VAL A 195 16.98 -10.60 -11.86
N LYS A 196 18.32 -10.49 -11.82
CA LYS A 196 19.08 -9.72 -12.81
C LYS A 196 18.96 -10.33 -14.20
N ARG A 197 19.15 -11.64 -14.37
CA ARG A 197 18.95 -12.34 -15.66
C ARG A 197 17.54 -12.11 -16.21
N ALA A 198 16.50 -12.29 -15.38
CA ALA A 198 15.11 -12.10 -15.77
C ALA A 198 14.76 -10.65 -16.15
N ILE A 199 15.33 -9.65 -15.47
CA ILE A 199 15.13 -8.24 -15.82
C ILE A 199 15.84 -7.88 -17.13
N TRP A 200 17.09 -8.32 -17.33
CA TRP A 200 17.83 -8.06 -18.56
C TRP A 200 17.21 -8.76 -19.77
N ALA A 201 16.59 -9.94 -19.59
CA ALA A 201 15.80 -10.59 -20.64
C ALA A 201 14.63 -9.71 -21.15
N ILE A 202 14.01 -8.86 -20.31
CA ILE A 202 12.98 -7.90 -20.76
C ILE A 202 13.59 -6.83 -21.66
N TYR A 203 14.76 -6.30 -21.28
CA TYR A 203 15.49 -5.33 -22.10
C TYR A 203 15.86 -5.96 -23.44
N PHE A 204 16.50 -7.14 -23.44
CA PHE A 204 16.86 -7.89 -24.66
C PHE A 204 15.65 -8.27 -25.53
N HIS A 205 14.49 -8.62 -24.95
CA HIS A 205 13.26 -8.83 -25.72
C HIS A 205 12.68 -7.53 -26.31
N LYS A 206 12.85 -6.37 -25.66
CA LYS A 206 12.39 -5.05 -26.19
C LYS A 206 13.41 -4.31 -27.05
N LEU A 207 14.63 -4.81 -27.10
CA LEU A 207 15.66 -4.49 -28.10
C LEU A 207 15.35 -5.13 -29.46
N SER A 208 14.60 -6.23 -29.46
CA SER A 208 14.41 -7.15 -30.58
C SER A 208 13.62 -6.55 -31.76
N THR A 209 14.20 -6.58 -32.95
CA THR A 209 13.56 -6.31 -34.26
C THR A 209 13.50 -7.57 -35.13
N GLU A 210 12.93 -7.53 -36.33
CA GLU A 210 12.92 -8.69 -37.25
C GLU A 210 14.25 -8.82 -38.02
N ASP A 211 14.83 -7.69 -38.46
CA ASP A 211 16.15 -7.67 -39.11
C ASP A 211 17.31 -7.96 -38.13
N ASN A 212 17.09 -7.74 -36.83
CA ASN A 212 18.05 -7.92 -35.73
C ASN A 212 17.29 -8.05 -34.36
N PRO A 213 16.96 -9.25 -33.89
CA PRO A 213 16.49 -9.58 -32.52
C PRO A 213 17.46 -9.30 -31.30
N GLN A 214 17.96 -10.29 -30.49
CA GLN A 214 18.99 -10.10 -29.40
C GLN A 214 19.85 -11.31 -28.81
N HIS A 215 20.04 -12.43 -29.53
CA HIS A 215 20.82 -13.69 -29.23
C HIS A 215 22.32 -13.49 -29.33
N ALA A 216 23.12 -14.00 -28.39
CA ALA A 216 23.00 -13.94 -26.93
C ALA A 216 21.72 -14.43 -26.18
N LEU A 217 20.67 -13.60 -26.06
CA LEU A 217 19.37 -13.92 -25.46
C LEU A 217 18.10 -13.72 -26.40
N CYS A 218 18.23 -13.47 -27.73
CA CYS A 218 17.23 -13.34 -28.88
C CYS A 218 17.42 -13.74 -30.47
N PRO A 219 18.21 -13.42 -31.63
CA PRO A 219 19.55 -12.78 -32.19
C PRO A 219 19.82 -11.24 -32.45
N LEU A 220 20.77 -10.59 -31.74
CA LEU A 220 21.32 -9.17 -31.79
C LEU A 220 20.48 -7.83 -31.93
N VAL A 221 20.70 -6.83 -31.02
CA VAL A 221 20.73 -5.31 -31.19
C VAL A 221 19.40 -4.49 -31.48
N ASN A 222 18.97 -3.28 -30.94
CA ASN A 222 19.55 -2.07 -30.24
C ASN A 222 18.51 -1.11 -29.49
N PHE A 223 18.85 -0.42 -28.36
CA PHE A 223 17.99 0.57 -27.57
C PHE A 223 18.79 1.24 -26.39
N ILE A 224 19.71 2.16 -26.69
CA ILE A 224 20.76 2.62 -25.73
C ILE A 224 20.23 3.42 -24.52
N GLU A 225 19.28 4.36 -24.66
CA GLU A 225 18.92 5.29 -23.56
C GLU A 225 18.26 4.59 -22.35
N SER A 226 17.51 3.50 -22.55
CA SER A 226 16.92 2.76 -21.42
C SER A 226 17.92 1.83 -20.74
N GLU A 227 19.05 1.51 -21.36
CA GLU A 227 20.10 0.64 -20.79
C GLU A 227 20.58 1.16 -19.42
N LYS A 228 20.72 2.49 -19.28
CA LYS A 228 21.06 3.11 -18.00
C LYS A 228 19.98 2.86 -16.94
N VAL A 229 18.70 2.88 -17.32
CA VAL A 229 17.58 2.60 -16.40
C VAL A 229 17.60 1.13 -15.97
N PHE A 230 17.87 0.19 -16.88
CA PHE A 230 17.99 -1.23 -16.57
C PHE A 230 19.24 -1.54 -15.72
N ARG A 231 20.38 -0.89 -15.99
CA ARG A 231 21.61 -0.97 -15.17
C ARG A 231 21.36 -0.44 -13.76
N ASP A 232 20.98 0.82 -13.62
CA ASP A 232 20.68 1.46 -12.32
C ASP A 232 19.64 0.68 -11.49
N LEU A 233 18.68 0.01 -12.14
CA LEU A 233 17.62 -0.77 -11.47
C LEU A 233 17.89 -2.29 -11.44
N THR A 234 19.11 -2.73 -11.76
CA THR A 234 19.64 -4.08 -11.50
C THR A 234 20.94 -4.07 -10.70
N GLU A 235 21.18 -2.98 -9.95
CA GLU A 235 22.28 -2.92 -8.99
C GLU A 235 22.07 -3.89 -7.82
N LYS A 236 23.16 -4.57 -7.41
CA LYS A 236 23.05 -5.73 -6.51
C LYS A 236 22.36 -5.39 -5.19
N ASP A 237 22.69 -4.25 -4.58
CA ASP A 237 22.16 -3.89 -3.26
C ASP A 237 20.71 -3.37 -3.31
N LEU A 238 20.24 -2.91 -4.47
CA LEU A 238 18.81 -2.66 -4.70
C LEU A 238 18.04 -3.97 -4.87
N LEU A 239 18.60 -4.94 -5.60
CA LEU A 239 17.95 -6.23 -5.84
C LEU A 239 17.92 -7.11 -4.58
N LYS A 240 18.98 -7.15 -3.77
CA LYS A 240 18.99 -7.79 -2.43
C LYS A 240 17.79 -7.33 -1.60
N LYS A 241 17.58 -6.01 -1.53
CA LYS A 241 16.47 -5.34 -0.83
C LYS A 241 15.09 -5.56 -1.46
N CYS A 242 14.99 -6.33 -2.55
CA CYS A 242 13.75 -6.73 -3.21
C CYS A 242 13.50 -8.26 -3.17
N LEU A 243 14.48 -9.10 -2.79
CA LEU A 243 14.37 -10.57 -2.84
C LEU A 243 13.28 -11.14 -1.91
N HIS A 244 12.77 -10.35 -0.97
CA HIS A 244 11.63 -10.76 -0.15
C HIS A 244 10.29 -10.71 -0.91
N GLY A 245 10.21 -10.13 -2.12
CA GLY A 245 9.01 -10.08 -2.98
C GLY A 245 7.84 -9.17 -2.52
N ARG A 246 7.74 -8.92 -1.21
CA ARG A 246 6.69 -8.13 -0.51
C ARG A 246 6.45 -6.72 -1.08
N THR A 247 5.23 -6.21 -0.88
CA THR A 247 4.81 -4.84 -1.24
C THR A 247 4.07 -4.17 -0.07
N GLN A 248 3.88 -2.84 -0.16
CA GLN A 248 3.12 -2.06 0.83
C GLN A 248 1.60 -1.97 0.55
N ASN A 249 1.03 -2.88 -0.24
CA ASN A 249 -0.42 -2.86 -0.55
C ASN A 249 -1.32 -2.75 0.71
N PRO A 250 -1.03 -3.44 1.83
CA PRO A 250 -1.80 -3.25 3.08
C PRO A 250 -1.79 -1.81 3.61
N ASN A 251 -0.68 -1.07 3.45
CA ASN A 251 -0.60 0.33 3.87
C ASN A 251 -1.45 1.23 2.98
N GLU A 252 -1.39 1.07 1.65
CA GLU A 252 -2.26 1.79 0.71
C GLU A 252 -3.76 1.51 1.03
N SER A 253 -4.11 0.25 1.32
CA SER A 253 -5.47 -0.18 1.68
C SER A 253 -5.96 0.36 3.03
N PHE A 254 -5.14 0.33 4.08
CA PHE A 254 -5.49 0.90 5.37
C PHE A 254 -5.60 2.42 5.34
N ASN A 255 -4.70 3.08 4.59
CA ASN A 255 -4.80 4.52 4.37
C ASN A 255 -6.17 4.85 3.76
N LYS A 256 -6.59 4.14 2.71
CA LYS A 256 -7.94 4.26 2.15
C LYS A 256 -9.03 4.08 3.22
N CYS A 257 -8.89 3.09 4.12
CA CYS A 257 -9.80 2.88 5.26
C CYS A 257 -9.92 4.12 6.17
N ILE A 258 -8.82 4.81 6.52
CA ILE A 258 -8.84 6.09 7.25
C ILE A 258 -9.53 7.18 6.42
N TRP A 259 -9.14 7.35 5.15
CA TRP A 259 -9.59 8.48 4.33
C TRP A 259 -11.05 8.38 3.87
N GLU A 260 -11.65 7.18 3.94
CA GLU A 260 -13.11 6.94 3.84
C GLU A 260 -13.87 7.45 5.08
N ARG A 261 -13.24 7.49 6.25
CA ARG A 261 -13.82 8.00 7.51
C ARG A 261 -13.58 9.50 7.68
N ILE A 262 -12.40 9.96 7.28
CA ILE A 262 -11.90 11.33 7.42
C ILE A 262 -11.37 11.82 6.06
N PRO A 263 -12.19 12.39 5.17
CA PRO A 263 -11.70 12.84 3.87
C PRO A 263 -10.60 13.92 3.99
N LYS A 264 -9.44 13.73 3.31
CA LYS A 264 -8.31 14.70 3.31
C LYS A 264 -8.64 16.10 2.76
N THR A 265 -9.85 16.31 2.29
CA THR A 265 -10.40 17.60 1.84
C THR A 265 -10.97 18.43 3.00
N VAL A 266 -11.21 17.85 4.17
CA VAL A 266 -11.84 18.50 5.32
C VAL A 266 -10.89 18.47 6.51
N PHE A 267 -10.69 19.63 7.16
CA PHE A 267 -9.93 19.68 8.41
C PHE A 267 -10.75 19.14 9.59
N VAL A 268 -10.15 18.32 10.45
CA VAL A 268 -10.75 17.84 11.71
C VAL A 268 -9.77 18.00 12.88
N GLY A 269 -10.31 18.13 14.09
CA GLY A 269 -9.52 18.18 15.33
C GLY A 269 -8.84 16.85 15.65
N ILE A 270 -7.81 16.88 16.49
CA ILE A 270 -6.97 15.71 16.79
C ILE A 270 -7.76 14.53 17.40
N GLU A 271 -8.80 14.79 18.20
CA GLU A 271 -9.69 13.73 18.71
C GLU A 271 -10.46 13.03 17.58
N THR A 272 -10.99 13.80 16.63
CA THR A 272 -11.68 13.25 15.45
C THR A 272 -10.72 12.45 14.57
N LEU A 273 -9.45 12.86 14.50
CA LEU A 273 -8.41 12.07 13.83
C LEU A 273 -8.15 10.75 14.56
N LYS A 274 -8.02 10.76 15.90
CA LYS A 274 -7.88 9.54 16.72
C LYS A 274 -9.06 8.59 16.50
N PHE A 275 -10.30 9.06 16.54
CA PHE A 275 -11.49 8.22 16.29
C PHE A 275 -11.43 7.48 14.96
N GLY A 276 -11.25 8.20 13.85
CA GLY A 276 -11.25 7.58 12.52
C GLY A 276 -10.02 6.72 12.22
N VAL A 277 -8.94 6.86 12.98
CA VAL A 277 -7.80 5.93 12.94
C VAL A 277 -8.09 4.67 13.74
N MET A 278 -8.61 4.78 14.98
CA MET A 278 -8.98 3.61 15.80
C MET A 278 -10.08 2.75 15.16
N ASP A 279 -11.14 3.39 14.65
CA ASP A 279 -12.21 2.71 13.90
C ASP A 279 -11.74 2.21 12.51
N ALA A 280 -10.64 2.74 11.95
CA ALA A 280 -10.00 2.13 10.78
C ALA A 280 -9.20 0.88 11.16
N VAL A 281 -8.52 0.84 12.32
CA VAL A 281 -7.81 -0.35 12.83
C VAL A 281 -8.79 -1.50 13.03
N ILE A 282 -9.85 -1.27 13.82
CA ILE A 282 -10.86 -2.31 14.15
C ILE A 282 -11.45 -2.89 12.86
N CYS A 283 -11.92 -2.05 11.93
CA CYS A 283 -12.54 -2.53 10.70
C CYS A 283 -11.57 -3.13 9.66
N PHE A 284 -10.28 -2.83 9.76
CA PHE A 284 -9.27 -3.37 8.85
C PHE A 284 -8.77 -4.74 9.31
N ASN A 285 -8.48 -4.88 10.61
CA ASN A 285 -8.05 -6.12 11.23
C ASN A 285 -9.21 -7.14 11.35
N ASP A 286 -10.35 -6.71 11.89
CA ASP A 286 -11.41 -7.60 12.39
C ASP A 286 -12.78 -7.36 11.71
N GLY A 287 -12.79 -6.61 10.61
CA GLY A 287 -13.97 -6.32 9.80
C GLY A 287 -14.91 -5.25 10.37
N TYR A 288 -15.76 -4.74 9.49
CA TYR A 288 -16.83 -3.80 9.81
C TYR A 288 -17.80 -4.35 10.86
N VAL A 289 -18.05 -5.66 10.87
CA VAL A 289 -18.86 -6.34 11.89
C VAL A 289 -18.34 -6.12 13.33
N SER A 290 -17.02 -5.97 13.53
CA SER A 290 -16.43 -5.72 14.86
C SER A 290 -16.78 -4.35 15.46
N ARG A 291 -17.50 -3.48 14.74
CA ARG A 291 -18.16 -2.30 15.34
C ARG A 291 -19.27 -2.65 16.32
N ILE A 292 -19.85 -3.86 16.25
CA ILE A 292 -20.85 -4.33 17.24
C ILE A 292 -20.24 -4.29 18.64
N LYS A 293 -19.01 -4.78 18.82
CA LYS A 293 -18.24 -4.70 20.08
C LYS A 293 -18.14 -3.27 20.63
N VAL A 294 -17.98 -2.29 19.73
CA VAL A 294 -17.90 -0.85 20.08
C VAL A 294 -19.26 -0.34 20.55
N PHE A 295 -20.36 -0.77 19.93
CA PHE A 295 -21.71 -0.42 20.36
C PHE A 295 -22.03 -1.07 21.73
N GLU A 296 -21.74 -2.36 21.90
CA GLU A 296 -21.96 -3.10 23.15
C GLU A 296 -21.19 -2.48 24.33
N ALA A 297 -19.91 -2.14 24.14
CA ALA A 297 -19.10 -1.46 25.14
C ALA A 297 -19.51 0.00 25.42
N LEU A 298 -20.40 0.58 24.60
CA LEU A 298 -21.07 1.86 24.84
C LEU A 298 -22.49 1.69 25.42
N GLY A 299 -22.93 0.47 25.73
CA GLY A 299 -24.30 0.16 26.18
C GLY A 299 -25.36 0.21 25.07
N ILE A 300 -24.94 0.26 23.81
CA ILE A 300 -25.82 0.36 22.64
C ILE A 300 -26.01 -1.04 22.04
N LYS A 301 -27.20 -1.63 22.22
CA LYS A 301 -27.54 -2.88 21.54
C LYS A 301 -27.70 -2.66 20.04
N SER A 302 -27.03 -3.46 19.22
CA SER A 302 -27.22 -3.48 17.78
C SER A 302 -28.58 -4.05 17.38
N GLY A 303 -29.10 -3.59 16.25
CA GLY A 303 -30.30 -4.16 15.63
C GLY A 303 -29.94 -4.97 14.38
N TYR A 304 -30.68 -6.04 14.11
CA TYR A 304 -30.49 -6.97 12.98
C TYR A 304 -30.14 -6.28 11.64
N SER A 305 -30.83 -5.20 11.28
CA SER A 305 -30.56 -4.46 10.03
C SER A 305 -29.15 -3.84 9.98
N THR A 306 -28.61 -3.42 11.13
CA THR A 306 -27.23 -2.89 11.24
C THR A 306 -26.23 -4.03 11.10
N GLU A 307 -26.44 -5.13 11.81
CA GLU A 307 -25.56 -6.30 11.80
C GLU A 307 -25.45 -6.90 10.39
N ARG A 308 -26.61 -7.12 9.74
CA ARG A 308 -26.70 -7.59 8.36
C ARG A 308 -26.02 -6.62 7.37
N ALA A 309 -26.14 -5.30 7.58
CA ALA A 309 -25.47 -4.32 6.72
C ALA A 309 -23.93 -4.35 6.88
N LEU A 310 -23.42 -4.51 8.11
CA LEU A 310 -21.98 -4.64 8.35
C LEU A 310 -21.41 -5.93 7.71
N LEU A 311 -22.12 -7.06 7.87
CA LEU A 311 -21.75 -8.33 7.23
C LEU A 311 -21.72 -8.26 5.69
N ILE A 312 -22.68 -7.55 5.07
CA ILE A 312 -22.69 -7.33 3.61
C ILE A 312 -21.46 -6.51 3.16
N ILE A 313 -21.04 -5.52 3.96
CA ILE A 313 -19.84 -4.71 3.69
C ILE A 313 -18.57 -5.58 3.79
N ASP A 314 -18.46 -6.44 4.81
CA ASP A 314 -17.31 -7.34 4.96
C ASP A 314 -17.24 -8.41 3.87
N ASN A 315 -18.35 -9.05 3.50
CA ASN A 315 -18.38 -10.01 2.41
C ASN A 315 -17.91 -9.37 1.08
N LYS A 316 -18.30 -8.13 0.81
CA LYS A 316 -17.83 -7.37 -0.36
C LYS A 316 -16.34 -6.99 -0.25
N ARG A 317 -15.84 -6.69 0.96
CA ARG A 317 -14.41 -6.42 1.22
C ARG A 317 -13.54 -7.66 0.94
N ILE A 318 -13.99 -8.83 1.39
CA ILE A 318 -13.30 -10.12 1.19
C ILE A 318 -13.27 -10.46 -0.31
N PHE A 319 -14.44 -10.47 -0.97
CA PHE A 319 -14.55 -10.78 -2.41
C PHE A 319 -13.65 -9.89 -3.29
N GLU A 320 -13.56 -8.59 -3.01
CA GLU A 320 -12.66 -7.70 -3.76
C GLU A 320 -11.18 -7.96 -3.49
N ALA A 321 -10.80 -8.39 -2.28
CA ALA A 321 -9.43 -8.78 -1.97
C ALA A 321 -9.03 -10.07 -2.69
N GLU A 322 -9.88 -11.12 -2.64
CA GLU A 322 -9.70 -12.37 -3.37
C GLU A 322 -9.58 -12.14 -4.88
N ARG A 323 -10.45 -11.28 -5.44
CA ARG A 323 -10.43 -10.90 -6.86
C ARG A 323 -9.13 -10.19 -7.26
N ILE A 324 -8.49 -9.45 -6.35
CA ILE A 324 -7.17 -8.83 -6.59
C ILE A 324 -6.06 -9.89 -6.54
N VAL A 325 -6.07 -10.80 -5.57
CA VAL A 325 -5.08 -11.90 -5.47
C VAL A 325 -5.14 -12.79 -6.72
N ASN A 326 -6.33 -13.22 -7.13
CA ASN A 326 -6.52 -14.06 -8.31
C ASN A 326 -6.06 -13.37 -9.60
N LYS A 327 -6.24 -12.05 -9.73
CA LYS A 327 -5.72 -11.26 -10.87
C LYS A 327 -4.20 -11.13 -10.90
N VAL A 328 -3.51 -11.32 -9.78
CA VAL A 328 -2.03 -11.37 -9.74
C VAL A 328 -1.51 -12.77 -10.08
N SER A 329 -2.30 -13.81 -9.79
CA SER A 329 -1.96 -15.22 -10.03
C SER A 329 -2.22 -15.68 -11.47
N LEU A 330 -3.20 -15.10 -12.16
CA LEU A 330 -3.49 -15.41 -13.57
C LEU A 330 -2.31 -15.03 -14.47
N LYS A 331 -1.73 -16.03 -15.14
CA LYS A 331 -0.81 -15.81 -16.26
C LYS A 331 -1.56 -15.03 -17.35
N PRO A 332 -0.97 -14.00 -17.97
CA PRO A 332 -1.28 -13.71 -19.35
C PRO A 332 -0.83 -14.92 -20.16
N GLU A 333 -1.78 -15.71 -20.67
CA GLU A 333 -1.49 -16.65 -21.74
C GLU A 333 -1.07 -15.82 -22.94
N ILE A 334 0.21 -15.94 -23.32
CA ILE A 334 0.68 -15.40 -24.58
C ILE A 334 -0.02 -16.21 -25.65
N LYS A 335 -1.01 -15.60 -26.33
CA LYS A 335 -1.47 -16.12 -27.59
C LYS A 335 -0.33 -15.95 -28.59
N GLU A 336 0.44 -17.02 -28.75
CA GLU A 336 1.33 -17.20 -29.89
C GLU A 336 0.46 -17.29 -31.13
N GLY A 337 0.24 -16.13 -31.75
CA GLY A 337 -0.40 -16.02 -33.05
C GLY A 337 0.61 -16.37 -34.12
N LEU A 338 0.32 -17.47 -34.83
CA LEU A 338 0.92 -17.82 -36.12
C LEU A 338 0.63 -16.75 -37.18
#